data_AF-A0A924TIU6-F1
#
_entry.id   AF-A0A924TIU6-F1
#
_cell.length_a   1.000
_cell.length_b   1.000
_cell.length_c   1.000
_cell.angle_alpha   90.00
_cell.angle_beta   90.00
_cell.angle_gamma   90.00
#
_symmetry.space_group_name_H-M   'P 1'
#
loop_
_entity.id
_entity.type
_entity.pdbx_description
1 polymer ?
#
loop_
_entity_poly.entity_id
_entity_poly.type
_entity_poly.pdbx_seq_one_letter_code
_entity_poly.pdbx_strand_id
1 'polypeptide(L)'
;AKVKFLSCEPLIGALPNINLTNIDWAIIGGESGRKARPMEESWVWDIKQQCEEQNVAFFFKQWGGTNKKKAGRELGGRTYDAMPIRVVAA
;
A
#
# COMPACT_ATOMS: atom_id res chain seq x y z
N ALA A 1 9.77 9.95 -18.65
CA ALA A 1 9.26 8.75 -17.96
C ALA A 1 8.16 9.17 -16.98
N LYS A 2 7.00 8.48 -16.98
CA LYS A 2 5.92 8.70 -16.00
C LYS A 2 5.83 7.44 -15.13
N VAL A 3 5.99 7.58 -13.82
CA VAL A 3 5.76 6.51 -12.84
C VAL A 3 4.28 6.08 -12.93
N LYS A 4 4.03 4.79 -13.03
CA LYS A 4 2.71 4.18 -12.94
C LYS A 4 2.51 3.62 -11.55
N PHE A 5 1.47 4.08 -10.86
CA PHE A 5 1.17 3.61 -9.51
C PHE A 5 -0.26 3.10 -9.41
N LEU A 6 -0.45 2.13 -8.52
CA LEU A 6 -1.75 1.66 -8.07
C LEU A 6 -1.98 2.14 -6.63
N SER A 7 -3.10 2.82 -6.40
CA SER A 7 -3.49 3.32 -5.08
C SER A 7 -4.65 2.47 -4.57
N CYS A 8 -4.39 1.63 -3.58
CA CYS A 8 -5.36 0.77 -2.92
C CYS A 8 -5.84 1.45 -1.64
N GLU A 9 -6.56 2.57 -1.78
CA GLU A 9 -7.13 3.31 -0.66
C GLU A 9 -8.54 3.86 -0.97
N PRO A 10 -9.49 3.79 -0.01
CA PRO A 10 -9.38 3.06 1.25
C PRO A 10 -9.42 1.54 1.01
N LEU A 11 -8.49 0.80 1.61
CA LEU A 11 -8.51 -0.67 1.57
C LEU A 11 -9.57 -1.20 2.54
N ILE A 12 -10.72 -1.55 1.97
CA ILE A 12 -11.95 -1.96 2.70
C ILE A 12 -12.29 -3.43 2.48
N GLY A 13 -11.38 -4.18 1.86
CA GLY A 13 -11.53 -5.60 1.57
C GLY A 13 -10.24 -6.16 0.98
N ALA A 14 -10.12 -7.49 0.97
CA ALA A 14 -9.00 -8.20 0.38
C ALA A 14 -8.92 -7.97 -1.13
N LEU A 15 -7.69 -7.92 -1.65
CA LEU A 15 -7.41 -7.81 -3.08
C LEU A 15 -6.48 -8.97 -3.50
N PRO A 16 -6.99 -10.21 -3.58
CA PRO A 16 -6.18 -11.34 -4.00
C PRO A 16 -5.89 -11.25 -5.51
N ASN A 17 -4.70 -11.68 -5.94
CA ASN A 17 -4.29 -11.79 -7.34
C ASN A 17 -4.36 -10.47 -8.14
N ILE A 18 -3.86 -9.37 -7.55
CA ILE A 18 -3.75 -8.08 -8.22
C ILE A 18 -2.80 -8.22 -9.42
N ASN A 19 -3.28 -7.83 -10.59
CA ASN A 19 -2.44 -7.66 -11.76
C ASN A 19 -1.59 -6.40 -11.61
N LEU A 20 -0.31 -6.56 -11.26
CA LEU A 20 0.64 -5.46 -11.13
C LEU A 20 1.54 -5.30 -12.37
N THR A 21 1.16 -5.90 -13.51
CA THR A 21 1.89 -5.77 -14.76
C THR A 21 2.04 -4.29 -15.15
N ASN A 22 3.27 -3.84 -15.35
CA ASN A 22 3.63 -2.45 -15.64
C ASN A 22 3.23 -1.44 -14.54
N ILE A 23 3.07 -1.87 -13.29
CA ILE A 23 2.92 -0.99 -12.13
C ILE A 23 4.27 -0.86 -11.44
N ASP A 24 4.74 0.37 -11.24
CA ASP A 24 6.02 0.64 -10.59
C ASP A 24 5.87 0.73 -9.06
N TRP A 25 4.67 1.13 -8.59
CA TRP A 25 4.45 1.51 -7.20
C TRP A 25 3.04 1.20 -6.72
N ALA A 26 2.91 0.54 -5.57
CA ALA A 26 1.64 0.30 -4.89
C ALA A 26 1.57 1.10 -3.59
N ILE A 27 0.49 1.86 -3.40
CA ILE A 27 0.22 2.68 -2.22
C ILE A 27 -0.99 2.11 -1.49
N ILE A 28 -0.81 1.70 -0.23
CA ILE A 28 -1.85 1.04 0.56
C ILE A 28 -2.26 1.92 1.74
N GLY A 29 -3.55 2.11 1.95
CA GLY A 29 -4.03 2.90 3.08
C GLY A 29 -5.49 2.66 3.43
N GLY A 30 -5.81 2.77 4.72
CA GLY A 30 -7.17 2.63 5.23
C GLY A 30 -8.01 3.90 5.18
N GLU A 31 -9.32 3.74 5.38
CA GLU A 31 -10.30 4.83 5.35
C GLU A 31 -10.11 5.83 6.49
N SER A 32 -10.25 7.12 6.21
CA SER A 32 -10.19 8.17 7.24
C SER A 32 -11.58 8.69 7.59
N GLY A 33 -11.79 9.09 8.86
CA GLY A 33 -12.98 9.82 9.30
C GLY A 33 -13.81 9.11 10.37
N ARG A 34 -14.89 9.76 10.82
CA ARG A 34 -15.73 9.30 11.96
C ARG A 34 -16.40 7.95 11.75
N LYS A 35 -16.56 7.52 10.49
CA LYS A 35 -17.19 6.27 10.07
C LYS A 35 -16.22 5.36 9.29
N ALA A 36 -14.91 5.55 9.49
CA ALA A 36 -13.89 4.77 8.82
C ALA A 36 -14.09 3.27 9.09
N ARG A 37 -14.18 2.49 8.02
CA ARG A 37 -14.21 1.03 8.08
C ARG A 37 -12.83 0.50 8.51
N PRO A 38 -12.80 -0.56 9.34
CA PRO A 38 -11.54 -1.19 9.73
C PRO A 38 -10.86 -1.80 8.50
N MET A 39 -9.54 -1.72 8.49
CA MET A 39 -8.69 -2.41 7.53
C MET A 39 -8.02 -3.58 8.24
N GLU A 40 -8.09 -4.77 7.66
CA GLU A 40 -7.44 -5.95 8.23
C GLU A 40 -5.95 -5.97 7.87
N GLU A 41 -5.12 -6.33 8.85
CA GLU A 41 -3.67 -6.42 8.68
C GLU A 41 -3.28 -7.48 7.65
N SER A 42 -4.02 -8.59 7.59
CA SER A 42 -3.78 -9.66 6.62
C SER A 42 -3.90 -9.20 5.17
N TRP A 43 -4.78 -8.23 4.86
CA TRP A 43 -4.90 -7.68 3.51
C TRP A 43 -3.65 -6.90 3.10
N VAL A 44 -3.05 -6.17 4.05
CA VAL A 44 -1.84 -5.39 3.80
C VAL A 44 -0.64 -6.31 3.56
N TRP A 45 -0.51 -7.37 4.36
CA TRP A 45 0.53 -8.39 4.18
C TRP A 45 0.42 -9.13 2.86
N ASP A 46 -0.80 -9.52 2.47
CA ASP A 46 -1.07 -10.19 1.20
C ASP A 46 -0.66 -9.29 0.01
N ILE A 47 -1.08 -8.03 0.00
CA ILE A 47 -0.69 -7.09 -1.07
C ILE A 47 0.82 -6.85 -1.09
N LYS A 48 1.47 -6.75 0.07
CA LYS A 48 2.92 -6.62 0.16
C LYS A 48 3.63 -7.81 -0.48
N GLN A 49 3.19 -9.03 -0.19
CA GLN A 49 3.75 -10.24 -0.80
C GLN A 49 3.58 -10.22 -2.32
N GLN A 50 2.39 -9.88 -2.81
CA GLN A 50 2.13 -9.75 -4.25
C GLN A 50 3.02 -8.69 -4.93
N CYS A 51 3.32 -7.59 -4.24
CA CYS A 51 4.25 -6.57 -4.73
C CYS A 51 5.69 -7.09 -4.80
N GLU A 52 6.15 -7.83 -3.79
CA GLU A 52 7.48 -8.44 -3.76
C GLU A 52 7.66 -9.46 -4.89
N GLU A 53 6.66 -10.33 -5.11
CA GLU A 53 6.67 -11.33 -6.18
C GLU A 53 6.71 -10.69 -7.59
N GLN A 54 6.13 -9.51 -7.75
CA GLN A 54 6.04 -8.80 -9.04
C GLN A 54 7.05 -7.64 -9.17
N ASN A 55 8.02 -7.50 -8.25
CA ASN A 55 9.02 -6.43 -8.23
C ASN A 55 8.43 -5.00 -8.24
N VAL A 56 7.31 -4.80 -7.54
CA VAL A 56 6.65 -3.50 -7.40
C VAL A 56 7.02 -2.84 -6.09
N ALA A 57 7.34 -1.54 -6.12
CA ALA A 57 7.62 -0.81 -4.88
C ALA A 57 6.38 -0.76 -4.00
N PHE A 58 6.51 -1.07 -2.71
CA PHE A 58 5.41 -1.10 -1.76
C PHE A 58 5.49 0.05 -0.76
N PHE A 59 4.44 0.86 -0.70
CA PHE A 59 4.30 1.96 0.25
C PHE A 59 3.07 1.78 1.12
N PHE A 60 3.28 1.65 2.44
CA PHE A 60 2.21 1.62 3.43
C PHE A 60 1.98 3.02 4.00
N LYS A 61 0.87 3.63 3.61
CA LYS A 61 0.54 5.01 3.97
C LYS A 61 0.09 5.15 5.41
N GLN A 62 -0.97 4.43 5.79
CA GLN A 62 -1.61 4.52 7.11
C GLN A 62 -2.72 3.47 7.31
N TRP A 63 -3.06 3.15 8.56
CA TRP A 63 -4.18 2.25 8.91
C TRP A 63 -5.59 2.84 8.71
N GLY A 64 -5.72 4.17 8.70
CA GLY A 64 -7.03 4.84 8.67
C GLY A 64 -7.59 5.11 10.07
N GLY A 65 -8.92 5.23 10.20
CA GLY A 65 -9.61 5.50 11.46
C GLY A 65 -9.94 6.97 11.73
N THR A 66 -10.50 7.21 12.91
CA THR A 66 -10.94 8.55 13.35
C THR A 66 -9.77 9.48 13.69
N ASN A 67 -8.67 8.91 14.18
CA ASN A 67 -7.44 9.64 14.48
C ASN A 67 -6.26 9.02 13.73
N LYS A 68 -6.12 9.40 12.45
CA LYS A 68 -5.04 8.94 11.55
C LYS A 68 -3.62 9.13 12.11
N LYS A 69 -3.39 10.19 12.91
CA LYS A 69 -2.08 10.42 13.56
C LYS A 69 -1.77 9.37 14.63
N LYS A 70 -2.80 8.85 15.32
CA LYS A 70 -2.67 7.82 16.34
C LYS A 70 -2.61 6.42 15.74
N ALA A 71 -3.35 6.17 14.65
CA ALA A 71 -3.35 4.88 13.97
C ALA A 71 -1.99 4.57 13.31
N GLY A 72 -1.26 5.60 12.89
CA GLY A 72 0.14 5.47 12.47
C GLY A 72 0.31 4.80 11.11
N ARG A 73 1.58 4.52 10.80
CA ARG A 73 2.05 4.02 9.50
C ARG A 73 2.96 2.79 9.63
N GLU A 74 2.90 2.13 10.78
CA GLU A 74 3.71 0.95 11.05
C GLU A 74 2.91 -0.31 10.75
N LEU A 75 3.49 -1.20 9.98
CA LEU A 75 3.00 -2.56 9.72
C LEU A 75 4.01 -3.51 10.37
N GLY A 76 3.58 -4.36 11.30
CA GLY A 76 4.51 -5.23 12.05
C GLY A 76 5.66 -4.49 12.76
N GLY A 77 5.42 -3.27 13.26
CA GLY A 77 6.42 -2.48 13.99
C GLY A 77 7.49 -1.80 13.13
N ARG A 78 7.29 -1.71 11.81
CA ARG A 78 8.19 -0.95 10.92
C ARG A 78 7.40 -0.17 9.87
N THR A 79 8.02 0.86 9.29
CA THR A 79 7.44 1.61 8.18
C THR A 79 7.84 1.00 6.84
N TYR A 80 6.98 1.16 5.84
CA TYR A 80 7.21 0.68 4.49
C TYR A 80 7.10 1.86 3.54
N ASP A 81 8.24 2.45 3.22
CA ASP A 81 8.32 3.73 2.51
C ASP A 81 8.97 3.58 1.11
N ALA A 82 8.85 2.40 0.47
CA ALA A 82 9.55 2.13 -0.79
C ALA A 82 9.04 3.05 -1.91
N MET A 83 10.00 3.53 -2.71
CA MET A 83 9.76 4.35 -3.89
C MET A 83 10.17 3.57 -5.14
N PRO A 84 9.52 3.80 -6.30
CA PRO A 84 9.91 3.16 -7.54
C PRO A 84 11.33 3.61 -7.92
N ILE A 85 12.21 2.64 -8.20
CA ILE A 85 13.56 2.93 -8.66
C ILE A 85 13.45 3.49 -10.08
N ARG A 86 13.89 4.74 -10.28
CA ARG A 86 14.09 5.25 -11.63
C ARG A 86 15.29 4.52 -12.23
N VAL A 87 15.04 3.47 -13.00
CA VAL A 87 16.06 2.99 -13.93
C VAL A 87 16.20 4.07 -14.99
N VAL A 88 17.22 4.92 -14.83
CA VAL A 88 17.65 5.78 -15.93
C VAL A 88 18.23 4.82 -16.96
N ALA A 89 17.54 4.65 -18.10
CA ALA A 89 18.12 3.93 -19.22
C ALA A 89 19.43 4.62 -19.59
N ALA A 90 20.53 3.85 -19.58
CA ALA A 90 21.83 4.29 -20.06
C ALA A 90 21.81 4.47 -21.59
#